data_AF-A0A7J4TP67-F1
#
_entry.id   AF-A0A7J4TP67-F1
#
_cell.length_a   1.000
_cell.length_b   1.000
_cell.length_c   1.000
_cell.angle_alpha   90.00
_cell.angle_beta   90.00
_cell.angle_gamma   90.00
#
_symmetry.space_group_name_H-M   'P 1'
#
loop_
_entity.id
_entity.type
_entity.pdbx_description
1 polymer ?
#
loop_
_entity_poly.entity_id
_entity_poly.type
_entity_poly.pdbx_seq_one_letter_code
_entity_poly.pdbx_strand_id
1 'polypeptide(L)'
;MQHSQAPIIDANPSPWWYWSVAIYLGLMVTFGVIGAIVMALIPFEFIASEFDWAEDPGAYPENGTQQEQQEWNEQKELWDLQQVTYNLMIDLEEEKPVQLALSSVLTLAGIIAIIQLAQQKFNGFALAFVWLVLTLLSKIFMTIRYNEMMNDLNALFPDETGQQMGYQTLYSLGGEVMCNTILIALLITCAANSRPKTIEESGFHLYHQQSAVADMPPKD
;
A
#
# COMPACT_ATOMS: atom_id res chain seq x y z
N MET A 1 16.42 -45.61 -39.41
CA MET A 1 15.26 -44.82 -38.95
C MET A 1 15.83 -43.60 -38.23
N GLN A 2 15.94 -42.47 -38.91
CA GLN A 2 16.33 -41.21 -38.27
C GLN A 2 15.09 -40.63 -37.60
N HIS A 3 15.09 -40.56 -36.27
CA HIS A 3 14.10 -39.76 -35.56
C HIS A 3 14.37 -38.30 -35.92
N SER A 4 13.53 -37.74 -36.80
CA SER A 4 13.49 -36.30 -37.03
C SER A 4 13.01 -35.65 -35.74
N GLN A 5 13.93 -35.15 -34.91
CA GLN A 5 13.57 -34.31 -33.77
C GLN A 5 12.88 -33.06 -34.32
N ALA A 6 11.71 -32.74 -33.76
CA ALA A 6 11.01 -31.51 -34.10
C ALA A 6 11.91 -30.30 -33.76
N PRO A 7 11.93 -29.25 -34.58
CA PRO A 7 12.70 -28.04 -34.28
C PRO A 7 12.22 -27.45 -32.95
N ILE A 8 13.16 -27.01 -32.11
CA ILE A 8 12.84 -26.29 -30.88
C ILE A 8 12.73 -24.81 -31.25
N ILE A 9 11.57 -24.20 -30.99
CA ILE A 9 11.34 -22.78 -31.18
C ILE A 9 11.46 -22.07 -29.82
N ASP A 10 12.27 -21.03 -29.77
CA ASP A 10 12.27 -20.09 -28.65
C ASP A 10 11.07 -19.15 -28.77
N ALA A 11 10.02 -19.45 -28.02
CA ALA A 11 8.86 -18.57 -27.93
C ALA A 11 9.20 -17.40 -27.00
N ASN A 12 9.44 -16.23 -27.60
CA ASN A 12 9.62 -15.01 -26.81
C ASN A 12 8.33 -14.68 -26.05
N PRO A 13 8.43 -14.37 -24.75
CA PRO A 13 7.28 -14.09 -23.92
C PRO A 13 6.60 -12.79 -24.33
N SER A 14 5.29 -12.71 -24.13
CA SER A 14 4.53 -11.49 -24.45
C SER A 14 4.98 -10.32 -23.56
N PRO A 15 5.24 -9.13 -24.13
CA PRO A 15 5.65 -7.95 -23.36
C PRO A 15 4.55 -7.45 -22.41
N TRP A 16 3.29 -7.86 -22.62
CA TRP A 16 2.16 -7.45 -21.80
C TRP A 16 2.28 -7.87 -20.34
N TRP A 17 2.98 -8.98 -20.03
CA TRP A 17 3.21 -9.39 -18.65
C TRP A 17 4.00 -8.34 -17.84
N TYR A 18 4.97 -7.68 -18.47
CA TYR A 18 5.70 -6.57 -17.86
C TYR A 18 4.85 -5.30 -17.76
N TRP A 19 4.14 -4.96 -18.84
CA TRP A 19 3.29 -3.77 -18.88
C TRP A 19 2.14 -3.82 -17.88
N SER A 20 1.50 -4.98 -17.69
CA SER A 20 0.43 -5.14 -16.70
C SER A 20 0.90 -4.78 -15.29
N VAL A 21 2.09 -5.26 -14.89
CA VAL A 21 2.67 -4.94 -13.58
C VAL A 21 3.11 -3.48 -13.52
N ALA A 22 3.71 -2.94 -14.59
CA ALA A 22 4.11 -1.53 -14.64
C ALA A 22 2.92 -0.58 -14.49
N ILE A 23 1.82 -0.84 -15.19
CA ILE A 23 0.59 -0.02 -15.13
C ILE A 23 -0.02 -0.10 -13.73
N TYR A 24 -0.16 -1.32 -13.20
CA TYR A 24 -0.69 -1.52 -11.85
C TYR A 24 0.14 -0.78 -10.80
N LEU A 25 1.46 -0.95 -10.85
CA LEU A 25 2.39 -0.30 -9.93
C LEU A 25 2.35 1.23 -10.07
N GLY A 26 2.21 1.73 -11.30
CA GLY A 26 2.01 3.16 -11.61
C GLY A 26 0.77 3.73 -10.93
N LEU A 27 -0.36 3.02 -10.97
CA LEU A 27 -1.59 3.43 -10.28
C LEU A 27 -1.39 3.46 -8.76
N MET A 28 -0.80 2.41 -8.19
CA MET A 28 -0.58 2.32 -6.74
C MET A 28 0.35 3.42 -6.22
N VAL A 29 1.46 3.68 -6.92
CA VAL A 29 2.38 4.77 -6.58
C VAL A 29 1.68 6.12 -6.71
N THR A 30 0.87 6.33 -7.75
CA THR A 30 0.12 7.58 -7.94
C THR A 30 -0.85 7.83 -6.79
N PHE A 31 -1.64 6.83 -6.38
CA PHE A 31 -2.53 6.98 -5.24
C PHE A 31 -1.77 7.20 -3.92
N GLY A 32 -0.61 6.55 -3.75
CA GLY A 32 0.27 6.79 -2.62
C GLY A 32 0.75 8.25 -2.55
N VAL A 33 1.16 8.82 -3.69
CA VAL A 33 1.57 10.23 -3.79
C VAL A 33 0.40 11.17 -3.48
N ILE A 34 -0.80 10.91 -4.02
CA ILE A 34 -1.99 11.71 -3.72
C ILE A 34 -2.28 11.68 -2.22
N GLY A 35 -2.25 10.50 -1.59
CA GLY A 35 -2.45 10.36 -0.15
C GLY A 35 -1.41 11.13 0.67
N ALA A 36 -0.14 11.06 0.28
CA ALA A 36 0.93 11.81 0.93
C ALA A 36 0.74 13.33 0.77
N ILE A 37 0.29 13.81 -0.39
CA ILE A 37 -0.01 15.23 -0.61
C ILE A 37 -1.17 15.68 0.27
N VAL A 38 -2.25 14.90 0.33
CA VAL A 38 -3.40 15.22 1.20
C VAL A 38 -2.96 15.35 2.64
N MET A 39 -2.17 14.39 3.14
CA MET A 39 -1.63 14.46 4.50
C MET A 39 -0.71 15.67 4.71
N ALA A 40 0.15 15.99 3.73
CA ALA A 40 1.03 17.15 3.81
C ALA A 40 0.26 18.47 3.92
N LEU A 41 -0.90 18.56 3.27
CA LEU A 41 -1.71 19.78 3.20
C LEU A 41 -2.59 20.00 4.44
N ILE A 42 -2.86 18.99 5.26
CA ILE A 42 -3.64 19.16 6.49
C ILE A 42 -2.72 19.83 7.53
N PRO A 43 -3.06 21.03 8.03
CA PRO A 43 -2.22 21.74 9.00
C PRO A 43 -2.77 21.50 10.41
N PHE A 44 -2.42 20.37 11.04
CA PHE A 44 -2.98 20.00 12.34
C PHE A 44 -2.59 20.98 13.44
N GLU A 45 -1.35 21.48 13.43
CA GLU A 45 -0.90 22.52 14.38
C GLU A 45 -1.74 23.81 14.28
N PHE A 46 -2.03 24.27 13.07
CA PHE A 46 -2.86 25.47 12.87
C PHE A 46 -4.30 25.25 13.33
N ILE A 47 -4.87 24.08 13.02
CA ILE A 47 -6.21 23.71 13.50
C ILE A 47 -6.22 23.67 15.03
N ALA A 48 -5.17 23.11 15.64
CA ALA A 48 -5.03 23.04 17.07
C ALA A 48 -4.82 24.42 17.72
N SER A 49 -4.17 25.38 17.05
CA SER A 49 -3.96 26.72 17.60
C SER A 49 -5.16 27.65 17.50
N GLU A 50 -6.01 27.47 16.48
CA GLU A 50 -7.17 28.35 16.21
C GLU A 50 -8.44 27.89 16.92
N PHE A 51 -8.46 26.67 17.44
CA PHE A 51 -9.62 26.15 18.18
C PHE A 51 -9.69 26.77 19.59
N ASP A 52 -10.90 27.15 20.01
CA ASP A 52 -11.15 27.68 21.35
C ASP A 52 -11.29 26.52 22.34
N TRP A 53 -10.20 26.20 23.01
CA TRP A 53 -10.14 25.10 23.97
C TRP A 53 -10.69 25.54 25.34
N ALA A 54 -11.33 24.61 26.03
CA ALA A 54 -11.88 24.77 27.36
C ALA A 54 -10.76 25.14 28.33
N GLU A 55 -11.05 26.07 29.23
CA GLU A 55 -10.14 26.44 30.30
C GLU A 55 -10.07 25.33 31.35
N ASP A 56 -8.92 25.23 32.02
CA ASP A 56 -8.75 24.32 33.14
C ASP A 56 -9.72 24.70 34.27
N PRO A 57 -10.64 23.79 34.68
CA PRO A 57 -11.62 24.08 35.73
C PRO A 57 -10.97 24.27 37.11
N GLY A 58 -9.66 24.00 37.25
CA GLY A 58 -8.89 24.21 38.47
C GLY A 58 -9.18 23.15 39.54
N ALA A 59 -8.88 23.47 40.79
CA ALA A 59 -9.04 22.53 41.89
C ALA A 59 -10.52 22.23 42.19
N TYR A 60 -10.83 20.95 42.47
CA TYR A 60 -12.18 20.52 42.84
C TYR A 60 -12.71 21.28 44.06
N PRO A 61 -13.92 21.85 44.03
CA PRO A 61 -14.49 22.57 45.15
C PRO A 61 -15.01 21.61 46.23
N GLU A 62 -14.10 21.07 47.07
CA GLU A 62 -14.44 20.11 48.15
C GLU A 62 -15.49 20.66 49.13
N ASN A 63 -15.44 21.95 49.42
CA ASN A 63 -16.39 22.64 50.30
C ASN A 63 -17.47 23.43 49.54
N GLY A 64 -17.60 23.22 48.23
CA GLY A 64 -18.59 23.87 47.38
C GLY A 64 -20.01 23.35 47.60
N THR A 65 -20.98 24.06 47.06
CA THR A 65 -22.36 23.59 46.94
C THR A 65 -22.44 22.40 45.96
N GLN A 66 -23.51 21.60 46.06
CA GLN A 66 -23.73 20.49 45.10
C GLN A 66 -23.77 20.98 43.65
N GLN A 67 -24.29 22.19 43.42
CA GLN A 67 -24.33 22.81 42.10
C GLN A 67 -22.92 23.14 41.59
N GLU A 68 -22.08 23.79 42.40
CA GLU A 68 -20.71 24.11 42.03
C GLU A 68 -19.87 22.85 41.76
N GLN A 69 -20.08 21.78 42.55
CA GLN A 69 -19.43 20.49 42.32
C GLN A 69 -19.87 19.83 41.02
N GLN A 70 -21.15 19.95 40.65
CA GLN A 70 -21.67 19.42 39.40
C GLN A 70 -21.13 20.21 38.20
N GLU A 71 -21.17 21.54 38.26
CA GLU A 71 -20.64 22.42 37.21
C GLU A 71 -19.15 22.16 36.97
N TRP A 72 -18.36 21.95 38.04
CA TRP A 72 -16.95 21.57 37.90
C TRP A 72 -16.77 20.23 37.19
N ASN A 73 -17.59 19.21 37.51
CA ASN A 73 -17.48 17.89 36.86
C ASN A 73 -17.79 17.96 35.36
N GLU A 74 -18.82 18.73 34.97
CA GLU A 74 -19.18 18.94 33.56
C GLU A 74 -18.07 19.68 32.80
N GLN A 75 -17.46 20.70 33.41
CA GLN A 75 -16.32 21.40 32.83
C GLN A 75 -15.08 20.51 32.73
N LYS A 76 -14.84 19.65 33.73
CA LYS A 76 -13.72 18.71 33.75
C LYS A 76 -13.81 17.67 32.63
N GLU A 77 -14.99 17.10 32.41
CA GLU A 77 -15.22 16.14 31.32
C GLU A 77 -14.96 16.78 29.95
N LEU A 78 -15.47 18.00 29.74
CA LEU A 78 -15.24 18.74 28.49
C LEU A 78 -13.75 19.07 28.31
N TRP A 79 -13.07 19.51 29.36
CA TRP A 79 -11.65 19.83 29.34
C TRP A 79 -10.78 18.61 29.05
N ASP A 80 -11.06 17.46 29.69
CA ASP A 80 -10.30 16.22 29.46
C ASP A 80 -10.44 15.74 28.01
N LEU A 81 -11.66 15.76 27.46
CA LEU A 81 -11.92 15.41 26.06
C LEU A 81 -11.14 16.32 25.09
N GLN A 82 -11.21 17.61 25.34
CA GLN A 82 -10.58 18.61 24.51
C GLN A 82 -9.06 18.53 24.59
N GLN A 83 -8.50 18.25 25.77
CA GLN A 83 -7.05 18.06 25.90
C GLN A 83 -6.55 16.83 25.16
N VAL A 84 -7.23 15.69 25.27
CA VAL A 84 -6.85 14.49 24.52
C VAL A 84 -6.94 14.75 23.01
N THR A 85 -7.95 15.51 22.56
CA THR A 85 -8.10 15.89 21.15
C THR A 85 -6.98 16.83 20.69
N TYR A 86 -6.61 17.81 21.51
CA TYR A 86 -5.49 18.72 21.24
C TYR A 86 -4.17 17.95 21.12
N ASN A 87 -3.85 17.11 22.11
CA ASN A 87 -2.63 16.30 22.10
C ASN A 87 -2.57 15.38 20.88
N LEU A 88 -3.70 14.76 20.51
CA LEU A 88 -3.77 13.95 19.29
C LEU A 88 -3.45 14.76 18.03
N MET A 89 -3.94 16.00 17.90
CA MET A 89 -3.62 16.84 16.74
C MET A 89 -2.13 17.20 16.69
N ILE A 90 -1.51 17.47 17.84
CA ILE A 90 -0.07 17.73 17.93
C ILE A 90 0.72 16.48 17.56
N ASP A 91 0.41 15.32 18.13
CA ASP A 91 1.07 14.06 17.82
C ASP A 91 0.93 13.70 16.32
N LEU A 92 -0.21 14.02 15.68
CA LEU A 92 -0.42 13.85 14.24
C LEU A 92 0.48 14.76 13.40
N GLU A 93 0.72 15.99 13.83
CA GLU A 93 1.67 16.89 13.15
C GLU A 93 3.11 16.40 13.34
N GLU A 94 3.47 15.89 14.53
CA GLU A 94 4.80 15.35 14.80
C GLU A 94 5.13 14.08 13.99
N GLU A 95 4.13 13.22 13.73
CA GLU A 95 4.31 12.00 12.93
C GLU A 95 4.31 12.25 11.41
N LYS A 96 3.73 13.35 10.96
CA LYS A 96 3.67 13.76 9.55
C LYS A 96 5.02 13.70 8.81
N PRO A 97 6.13 14.26 9.31
CA PRO A 97 7.42 14.18 8.62
C PRO A 97 7.90 12.74 8.41
N VAL A 98 7.66 11.83 9.37
CA VAL A 98 8.04 10.41 9.24
C VAL A 98 7.23 9.75 8.13
N GLN A 99 5.91 9.98 8.11
CA GLN A 99 5.03 9.45 7.06
C GLN A 99 5.41 9.97 5.67
N LEU A 100 5.71 11.26 5.54
CA LEU A 100 6.11 11.87 4.28
C LEU A 100 7.48 11.35 3.82
N ALA A 101 8.43 11.17 4.74
CA ALA A 101 9.72 10.60 4.42
C ALA A 101 9.58 9.17 3.89
N LEU A 102 8.85 8.30 4.59
CA LEU A 102 8.57 6.93 4.14
C LEU A 102 7.86 6.90 2.78
N SER A 103 6.84 7.74 2.61
CA SER A 103 6.08 7.83 1.36
C SER A 103 6.95 8.30 0.20
N SER A 104 7.86 9.24 0.43
CA SER A 104 8.78 9.75 -0.60
C SER A 104 9.77 8.67 -1.04
N VAL A 105 10.37 7.93 -0.11
CA VAL A 105 11.33 6.84 -0.39
C VAL A 105 10.64 5.71 -1.16
N LEU A 106 9.46 5.28 -0.70
CA LEU A 106 8.67 4.25 -1.37
C LEU A 106 8.22 4.71 -2.77
N THR A 107 7.84 5.98 -2.94
CA THR A 107 7.47 6.52 -4.25
C THR A 107 8.65 6.44 -5.22
N LEU A 108 9.84 6.88 -4.81
CA LEU A 108 11.05 6.82 -5.65
C LEU A 108 11.41 5.37 -6.01
N ALA A 109 11.39 4.46 -5.05
CA ALA A 109 11.62 3.04 -5.29
C ALA A 109 10.58 2.45 -6.27
N GLY A 110 9.31 2.85 -6.13
CA GLY A 110 8.22 2.46 -7.03
C GLY A 110 8.43 2.94 -8.46
N ILE A 111 8.83 4.21 -8.65
CA ILE A 111 9.14 4.77 -9.97
C ILE A 111 10.28 4.00 -10.64
N ILE A 112 11.35 3.67 -9.90
CA ILE A 112 12.47 2.89 -10.44
C ILE A 112 11.99 1.50 -10.90
N ALA A 113 11.16 0.83 -10.10
CA ALA A 113 10.58 -0.46 -10.45
C ALA A 113 9.68 -0.37 -11.70
N ILE A 114 8.84 0.67 -11.81
CA ILE A 114 7.99 0.93 -12.98
C ILE A 114 8.85 1.11 -14.25
N ILE A 115 9.91 1.92 -14.19
CA ILE A 115 10.80 2.15 -15.35
C ILE A 115 11.48 0.85 -15.79
N GLN A 116 11.97 0.05 -14.85
CA GLN A 116 12.60 -1.25 -15.14
C GLN A 116 11.62 -2.23 -15.78
N LEU A 117 10.38 -2.29 -15.29
CA LEU A 117 9.32 -3.10 -15.88
C LEU A 117 8.93 -2.61 -17.27
N ALA A 118 8.80 -1.30 -17.48
CA ALA A 118 8.50 -0.74 -18.81
C ALA A 118 9.61 -1.01 -19.83
N GLN A 119 10.86 -1.11 -19.39
CA GLN A 119 12.01 -1.54 -20.20
C GLN A 119 12.09 -3.07 -20.39
N GLN A 120 11.10 -3.83 -19.92
CA GLN A 120 11.02 -5.29 -19.99
C GLN A 120 12.23 -6.00 -19.35
N LYS A 121 12.85 -5.36 -18.35
CA LYS A 121 13.97 -5.95 -17.60
C LYS A 121 13.41 -6.82 -16.48
N PHE A 122 13.85 -8.08 -16.43
CA PHE A 122 13.39 -9.05 -15.42
C PHE A 122 13.64 -8.56 -13.98
N ASN A 123 14.70 -7.78 -13.75
CA ASN A 123 14.99 -7.14 -12.46
C ASN A 123 13.86 -6.22 -11.96
N GLY A 124 13.02 -5.71 -12.86
CA GLY A 124 11.83 -4.93 -12.49
C GLY A 124 10.85 -5.71 -11.62
N PHE A 125 10.70 -7.03 -11.81
CA PHE A 125 9.84 -7.84 -10.95
C PHE A 125 10.42 -8.00 -9.54
N ALA A 126 11.73 -8.16 -9.41
CA ALA A 126 12.39 -8.24 -8.10
C ALA A 126 12.23 -6.92 -7.33
N LEU A 127 12.42 -5.78 -8.00
CA LEU A 127 12.22 -4.47 -7.40
C LEU A 127 10.76 -4.22 -7.02
N ALA A 128 9.81 -4.62 -7.86
CA ALA A 128 8.39 -4.50 -7.56
C ALA A 128 7.97 -5.39 -6.38
N PHE A 129 8.55 -6.59 -6.25
CA PHE A 129 8.35 -7.44 -5.08
C PHE A 129 8.89 -6.80 -3.79
N VAL A 130 10.13 -6.31 -3.82
CA VAL A 130 10.74 -5.60 -2.68
C VAL A 130 9.92 -4.37 -2.31
N TRP A 131 9.48 -3.59 -3.30
CA TRP A 131 8.63 -2.43 -3.09
C TRP A 131 7.29 -2.79 -2.42
N LEU A 132 6.62 -3.86 -2.86
CA LEU A 132 5.36 -4.31 -2.26
C LEU A 132 5.55 -4.69 -0.79
N VAL A 133 6.59 -5.47 -0.48
CA VAL A 133 6.89 -5.89 0.90
C VAL A 133 7.22 -4.67 1.78
N LEU A 134 8.07 -3.76 1.30
CA LEU A 134 8.39 -2.54 2.05
C LEU A 134 7.16 -1.67 2.27
N THR A 135 6.29 -1.54 1.27
CA THR A 135 5.04 -0.78 1.38
C THR A 135 4.10 -1.39 2.43
N LEU A 136 3.95 -2.73 2.45
CA LEU A 136 3.17 -3.43 3.47
C LEU A 136 3.75 -3.19 4.88
N LEU A 137 5.06 -3.34 5.04
CA LEU A 137 5.72 -3.12 6.34
C LEU A 137 5.56 -1.68 6.81
N SER A 138 5.73 -0.70 5.92
CA SER A 138 5.51 0.71 6.25
C SER A 138 4.08 1.00 6.65
N LYS A 139 3.08 0.40 5.98
CA LYS A 139 1.68 0.54 6.38
C LYS A 139 1.41 -0.05 7.76
N ILE A 140 1.89 -1.27 8.03
CA ILE A 140 1.76 -1.91 9.35
C ILE A 140 2.40 -1.03 10.43
N PHE A 141 3.62 -0.54 10.18
CA PHE A 141 4.33 0.35 11.09
C PHE A 141 3.51 1.62 11.40
N MET A 142 3.03 2.32 10.37
CA MET A 142 2.22 3.52 10.55
C MET A 142 0.91 3.21 11.28
N THR A 143 0.23 2.10 10.97
CA THR A 143 -0.99 1.71 11.66
C THR A 143 -0.76 1.47 13.16
N ILE A 144 0.36 0.86 13.54
CA ILE A 144 0.71 0.67 14.96
C ILE A 144 0.90 2.04 15.63
N ARG A 145 1.66 2.96 15.02
CA ARG A 145 1.89 4.31 15.55
C ARG A 145 0.58 5.09 15.73
N TYR A 146 -0.31 5.06 14.73
CA TYR A 146 -1.62 5.71 14.86
C TYR A 146 -2.48 5.10 15.95
N ASN A 147 -2.46 3.78 16.13
CA ASN A 147 -3.22 3.14 17.21
C ASN A 147 -2.69 3.54 18.59
N GLU A 148 -1.37 3.72 18.75
CA GLU A 148 -0.77 4.21 20.01
C GLU A 148 -1.30 5.61 20.33
N MET A 149 -1.34 6.51 19.36
CA MET A 149 -1.85 7.88 19.53
C MET A 149 -3.34 7.92 19.88
N MET A 150 -4.13 6.98 19.34
CA MET A 150 -5.56 6.91 19.66
C MET A 150 -5.88 6.26 21.01
N ASN A 151 -4.88 5.73 21.72
CA ASN A 151 -5.12 4.97 22.95
C ASN A 151 -5.67 5.85 24.09
N ASP A 152 -5.22 7.10 24.19
CA ASP A 152 -5.71 8.04 25.21
C ASP A 152 -7.17 8.44 24.95
N LEU A 153 -7.56 8.57 23.67
CA LEU A 153 -8.97 8.80 23.31
C LEU A 153 -9.84 7.58 23.64
N ASN A 154 -9.30 6.36 23.47
CA ASN A 154 -10.01 5.15 23.87
C ASN A 154 -10.18 5.03 25.38
N ALA A 155 -9.23 5.52 26.17
CA ALA A 155 -9.35 5.52 27.62
C ALA A 155 -10.52 6.38 28.11
N LEU A 156 -10.87 7.45 27.38
CA LEU A 156 -12.03 8.29 27.67
C LEU A 156 -13.37 7.67 27.24
N PHE A 157 -13.38 6.85 26.18
CA PHE A 157 -14.62 6.24 25.65
C PHE A 157 -14.55 4.71 25.49
N PRO A 158 -14.21 3.94 26.55
CA PRO A 158 -13.89 2.52 26.42
C PRO A 158 -15.03 1.66 25.85
N ASP A 159 -16.28 2.02 26.15
CA ASP A 159 -17.47 1.27 25.73
C ASP A 159 -17.92 1.57 24.28
N GLU A 160 -17.57 2.74 23.73
CA GLU A 160 -17.94 3.14 22.38
C GLU A 160 -16.79 2.97 21.38
N THR A 161 -15.57 3.32 21.75
CA THR A 161 -14.42 3.35 20.84
C THR A 161 -13.52 2.12 20.95
N GLY A 162 -13.42 1.49 22.13
CA GLY A 162 -12.48 0.39 22.38
C GLY A 162 -12.68 -0.86 21.50
N GLN A 163 -13.91 -1.39 21.44
CA GLN A 163 -14.21 -2.53 20.56
C GLN A 163 -14.24 -2.12 19.08
N GLN A 164 -14.77 -0.95 18.76
CA GLN A 164 -14.88 -0.47 17.39
C GLN A 164 -13.52 -0.23 16.75
N MET A 165 -12.57 0.35 17.49
CA MET A 165 -11.20 0.58 17.01
C MET A 165 -10.46 -0.74 16.82
N GLY A 166 -10.60 -1.71 17.74
CA GLY A 166 -10.02 -3.04 17.59
C GLY A 166 -10.47 -3.76 16.31
N TYR A 167 -11.78 -3.70 15.99
CA TYR A 167 -12.30 -4.22 14.73
C TYR A 167 -11.79 -3.45 13.52
N GLN A 168 -11.76 -2.11 13.59
CA GLN A 168 -11.27 -1.27 12.50
C GLN A 168 -9.80 -1.54 12.17
N THR A 169 -8.95 -1.66 13.19
CA THR A 169 -7.53 -2.03 13.04
C THR A 169 -7.39 -3.44 12.46
N LEU A 170 -8.20 -4.40 12.92
CA LEU A 170 -8.17 -5.76 12.40
C LEU A 170 -8.57 -5.81 10.91
N TYR A 171 -9.64 -5.10 10.53
CA TYR A 171 -10.08 -5.02 9.14
C TYR A 171 -9.06 -4.30 8.26
N SER A 172 -8.44 -3.21 8.73
CA SER A 172 -7.44 -2.48 7.97
C SER A 172 -6.18 -3.32 7.75
N LEU A 173 -5.60 -3.89 8.81
CA LEU A 173 -4.40 -4.72 8.71
C LEU A 173 -4.68 -6.03 7.96
N GLY A 174 -5.79 -6.70 8.26
CA GLY A 174 -6.19 -7.93 7.59
C GLY A 174 -6.43 -7.73 6.10
N GLY A 175 -7.12 -6.64 5.74
CA GLY A 175 -7.34 -6.25 4.35
C GLY A 175 -6.04 -5.97 3.60
N GLU A 176 -5.11 -5.23 4.21
CA GLU A 176 -3.81 -4.92 3.63
C GLU A 176 -2.97 -6.19 3.41
N VAL A 177 -2.87 -7.08 4.40
CA VAL A 177 -2.11 -8.33 4.29
C VAL A 177 -2.71 -9.23 3.21
N MET A 178 -4.03 -9.39 3.19
CA MET A 178 -4.73 -10.23 2.21
C MET A 178 -4.55 -9.69 0.79
N CYS A 179 -4.74 -8.39 0.59
CA CYS A 179 -4.54 -7.72 -0.70
C CYS A 179 -3.10 -7.90 -1.19
N ASN A 180 -2.10 -7.59 -0.35
CA ASN A 180 -0.69 -7.73 -0.72
C ASN A 180 -0.31 -9.18 -1.03
N THR A 181 -0.90 -10.16 -0.35
CA THR A 181 -0.68 -11.59 -0.66
C THR A 181 -1.18 -11.95 -2.06
N ILE A 182 -2.38 -11.48 -2.44
CA ILE A 182 -2.92 -11.68 -3.79
C ILE A 182 -2.03 -11.02 -4.85
N LEU A 183 -1.57 -9.80 -4.58
CA LEU A 183 -0.69 -9.07 -5.49
C LEU A 183 0.66 -9.77 -5.68
N ILE A 184 1.24 -10.34 -4.63
CA ILE A 184 2.45 -11.15 -4.72
C ILE A 184 2.21 -12.38 -5.62
N ALA A 185 1.08 -13.08 -5.46
CA ALA A 185 0.75 -14.22 -6.30
C ALA A 185 0.60 -13.84 -7.79
N LEU A 186 -0.05 -12.69 -8.06
CA LEU A 186 -0.16 -12.13 -9.41
C LEU A 186 1.22 -11.76 -9.97
N LEU A 187 2.07 -11.12 -9.17
CA LEU A 187 3.41 -10.73 -9.58
C LEU A 187 4.29 -11.95 -9.92
N ILE A 188 4.22 -13.02 -9.12
CA ILE A 188 4.88 -14.30 -9.42
C ILE A 188 4.36 -14.89 -10.72
N THR A 189 3.05 -14.86 -10.94
CA THR A 189 2.43 -15.37 -12.18
C THR A 189 2.89 -14.59 -13.41
N CYS A 190 2.94 -13.25 -13.33
CA CYS A 190 3.48 -12.41 -14.40
C CYS A 190 4.98 -12.70 -14.62
N ALA A 191 5.78 -12.78 -13.56
CA ALA A 191 7.21 -13.06 -13.65
C ALA A 191 7.49 -14.44 -14.28
N ALA A 192 6.71 -15.46 -13.95
CA ALA A 192 6.85 -16.80 -14.52
C ALA A 192 6.53 -16.83 -16.03
N ASN A 193 5.53 -16.07 -16.47
CA ASN A 193 5.15 -16.00 -17.87
C ASN A 193 5.99 -15.01 -18.70
N SER A 194 6.76 -14.15 -18.04
CA SER A 194 7.73 -13.25 -18.66
C SER A 194 9.09 -13.89 -18.99
N ARG A 195 9.29 -15.17 -18.67
CA ARG A 195 10.51 -15.91 -19.04
C ARG A 195 10.37 -16.55 -20.42
N PRO A 196 11.44 -16.57 -21.24
CA PRO A 196 11.43 -17.29 -22.50
C PRO A 196 11.17 -18.78 -22.26
N LYS A 197 10.33 -19.37 -23.11
CA LYS A 197 9.98 -20.79 -23.05
C LYS A 197 10.47 -21.45 -24.33
N THR A 198 11.22 -22.54 -24.19
CA THR A 198 11.53 -23.45 -25.29
C THR A 198 10.30 -24.31 -25.54
N ILE A 199 9.72 -24.21 -26.73
CA ILE A 199 8.54 -24.99 -27.13
C ILE A 199 8.95 -25.89 -28.30
N GLU A 200 8.64 -27.18 -28.20
CA GLU A 200 8.80 -28.10 -29.33
C GLU A 200 7.81 -27.72 -30.43
N GLU A 201 8.31 -27.51 -31.65
CA GLU A 201 7.46 -27.18 -32.79
C GLU A 201 6.46 -28.31 -33.05
N SER A 202 5.17 -27.97 -33.05
CA SER A 202 4.10 -28.93 -33.31
C SER A 202 4.30 -29.58 -34.68
N GLY A 203 4.33 -30.92 -34.72
CA GLY A 203 4.54 -31.69 -35.95
C GLY A 203 3.49 -31.46 -37.04
N PHE A 204 2.37 -30.81 -36.73
CA PHE A 204 1.39 -30.36 -37.71
C PHE A 204 1.92 -29.26 -38.66
N HIS A 205 2.94 -28.47 -38.25
CA HIS A 205 3.55 -27.44 -39.09
C HIS A 205 4.66 -27.98 -40.02
N LEU A 206 5.24 -29.14 -39.70
CA LEU A 206 6.27 -29.78 -40.53
C LEU A 206 5.74 -30.27 -41.89
N TYR A 207 4.49 -30.74 -41.93
CA TYR A 207 3.90 -31.31 -43.15
C TYR A 207 3.64 -30.31 -44.27
N HIS A 208 3.33 -29.05 -43.95
CA HIS A 208 3.08 -28.02 -44.95
C HIS A 208 4.36 -27.50 -45.62
N GLN A 209 5.48 -27.50 -44.89
CA GLN A 209 6.76 -27.06 -45.45
C GLN A 209 7.36 -28.08 -46.41
N GLN A 210 7.17 -29.37 -46.13
CA GLN A 210 7.73 -30.45 -46.95
C GLN A 210 6.97 -30.67 -48.27
N SER A 211 5.66 -30.38 -48.29
CA SER A 211 4.84 -30.44 -49.51
C SER A 211 5.06 -29.24 -50.45
N ALA A 212 5.38 -28.06 -49.93
CA ALA A 212 5.69 -26.88 -50.74
C ALA A 212 7.04 -26.97 -51.50
N VAL A 213 7.99 -27.76 -50.99
CA VAL A 213 9.30 -27.99 -51.65
C VAL A 213 9.20 -29.05 -52.75
N ALA A 214 8.25 -29.98 -52.65
CA ALA A 214 8.09 -31.07 -53.62
C ALA A 214 7.48 -30.64 -54.96
N ASP A 215 6.79 -29.49 -55.00
CA ASP A 215 6.07 -28.99 -56.19
C ASP A 215 6.86 -27.92 -57.01
N MET A 216 8.11 -27.62 -56.66
CA MET A 216 8.92 -26.71 -57.48
C MET A 216 9.56 -27.45 -58.67
N PRO A 217 9.26 -27.09 -59.93
CA PRO A 217 9.93 -27.67 -61.08
C PRO A 217 11.42 -27.30 -61.09
N PRO A 218 12.28 -28.18 -61.65
CA PRO A 218 13.71 -27.90 -61.75
C PRO A 218 13.92 -26.59 -62.52
N LYS A 219 14.75 -25.71 -61.95
CA LYS A 219 15.20 -24.50 -62.64
C LYS A 219 16.30 -24.90 -63.62
N ASP A 220 15.94 -24.94 -64.89
CA ASP A 220 16.89 -24.87 -66.01
C ASP A 220 17.30 -23.41 -66.26
#